data_AF-A0A645CZ41-F1
#
_entry.id   AF-A0A645CZ41-F1
#
_cell.length_a   1.000
_cell.length_b   1.000
_cell.length_c   1.000
_cell.angle_alpha   90.00
_cell.angle_beta   90.00
_cell.angle_gamma   90.00
#
_symmetry.space_group_name_H-M   'P 1'
#
loop_
_entity.id
_entity.type
_entity.pdbx_description
1 polymer ?
#
loop_
_entity_poly.entity_id
_entity_poly.type
_entity_poly.pdbx_seq_one_letter_code
_entity_poly.pdbx_strand_id
1 'polypeptide(L)'
;MNIQKALIELTINGVVTCKQLADFYDTYHEDKEFTDAVDFLSGSVVIDMGQLKEELYTSEDSHELGAVEFIQKHYPSAILLIDLIPKDKRRFIH
;
A
#
# COMPACT_ATOMS: atom_id res chain seq x y z
N MET A 1 14.60 -11.72 2.96
CA MET A 1 14.68 -10.40 3.62
C MET A 1 13.87 -10.50 4.90
N ASN A 2 14.24 -9.81 5.99
CA ASN A 2 13.39 -9.78 7.19
C ASN A 2 12.50 -8.54 7.17
N ILE A 3 11.43 -8.57 7.95
CA ILE A 3 10.41 -7.51 7.98
C ILE A 3 10.99 -6.15 8.39
N GLN A 4 11.93 -6.12 9.34
CA GLN A 4 12.58 -4.88 9.79
C GLN A 4 13.33 -4.18 8.65
N LYS A 5 14.08 -4.94 7.83
CA LYS A 5 14.79 -4.36 6.68
C LYS A 5 13.82 -3.87 5.61
N ALA A 6 12.78 -4.65 5.31
CA ALA A 6 11.76 -4.25 4.34
C ALA A 6 11.02 -2.98 4.78
N LEU A 7 10.70 -2.87 6.07
CA LEU A 7 10.07 -1.69 6.66
C LEU A 7 10.91 -0.44 6.50
N ILE A 8 12.22 -0.53 6.77
CA ILE A 8 13.14 0.59 6.55
C ILE A 8 13.16 0.98 5.07
N GLU A 9 13.29 0.01 4.16
CA GLU A 9 13.30 0.27 2.72
C GLU A 9 12.02 0.96 2.21
N LEU A 10 10.84 0.54 2.70
CA LEU A 10 9.55 1.15 2.40
C LEU A 10 9.44 2.59 2.92
N THR A 11 10.02 2.87 4.09
CA THR A 11 9.86 4.17 4.76
C THR A 11 10.91 5.21 4.39
N ILE A 12 12.05 4.81 3.79
CA ILE A 12 13.13 5.74 3.38
C ILE A 12 12.61 6.88 2.50
N ASN A 13 11.75 6.57 1.52
CA ASN A 13 11.22 7.59 0.61
C ASN A 13 9.99 8.30 1.16
N GLY A 14 9.39 7.78 2.24
CA GLY A 14 8.13 8.27 2.83
C GLY A 14 6.89 8.13 1.92
N VAL A 15 7.06 7.69 0.68
CA VAL A 15 6.02 7.51 -0.33
C VAL A 15 6.05 6.06 -0.79
N VAL A 16 4.90 5.40 -0.80
CA VAL A 16 4.75 3.99 -1.16
C VAL A 16 3.67 3.78 -2.21
N THR A 17 3.91 2.86 -3.13
CA THR A 17 2.94 2.45 -4.16
C THR A 17 2.00 1.35 -3.66
N CYS A 18 0.86 1.18 -4.33
CA CYS A 18 -0.04 0.05 -4.02
C CYS A 18 0.66 -1.30 -4.24
N LYS A 19 1.53 -1.40 -5.24
CA LYS A 19 2.36 -2.59 -5.47
C LYS A 19 3.27 -2.90 -4.28
N GLN A 20 4.00 -1.90 -3.77
CA GLN A 20 4.90 -2.08 -2.63
C GLN A 20 4.15 -2.50 -1.36
N LEU A 21 2.94 -1.97 -1.14
CA LEU A 21 2.09 -2.38 -0.01
C LEU A 21 1.56 -3.81 -0.18
N ALA A 22 1.15 -4.19 -1.39
CA ALA A 22 0.75 -5.56 -1.69
C ALA A 22 1.91 -6.54 -1.45
N ASP A 23 3.07 -6.26 -2.04
CA ASP A 23 4.28 -7.08 -1.90
C ASP A 23 4.68 -7.24 -0.42
N PHE A 24 4.57 -6.17 0.38
CA PHE A 24 4.83 -6.22 1.82
C PHE A 24 3.82 -7.11 2.57
N TYR A 25 2.52 -6.94 2.30
CA TYR A 25 1.48 -7.75 2.92
C TYR A 25 1.64 -9.23 2.60
N ASP A 26 1.78 -9.56 1.31
CA ASP A 26 1.91 -10.95 0.85
C ASP A 26 3.13 -11.64 1.47
N THR A 27 4.22 -10.90 1.68
CA THR A 27 5.46 -11.45 2.25
C THR A 27 5.38 -11.61 3.77
N TYR A 28 4.76 -10.66 4.49
CA TYR A 28 4.93 -10.54 5.94
C TYR A 28 3.66 -10.63 6.78
N HIS A 29 2.46 -10.82 6.21
CA HIS A 29 1.23 -10.83 7.00
C HIS A 29 1.16 -11.91 8.10
N GLU A 30 1.92 -13.01 7.95
CA GLU A 30 2.04 -14.06 8.98
C GLU A 30 3.24 -13.86 9.93
N ASP A 31 4.06 -12.84 9.71
CA ASP A 31 5.21 -12.55 10.58
C ASP A 31 4.73 -12.03 11.95
N LYS A 32 5.40 -12.48 13.01
CA LYS A 32 5.08 -12.08 14.38
C LYS A 32 5.21 -10.57 14.63
N GLU A 33 6.08 -9.88 13.88
CA GLU A 33 6.32 -8.43 13.99
C GLU A 33 5.40 -7.62 13.05
N PHE A 34 4.50 -8.29 12.31
CA PHE A 34 3.66 -7.64 11.30
C PHE A 34 2.77 -6.52 11.87
N THR A 35 2.16 -6.76 13.03
CA THR A 35 1.27 -5.76 13.66
C THR A 35 2.05 -4.50 14.03
N ASP A 36 3.25 -4.64 14.58
CA ASP A 36 4.12 -3.52 14.93
C ASP A 36 4.59 -2.77 13.68
N ALA A 37 4.89 -3.50 12.60
CA ALA A 37 5.27 -2.91 11.32
C ALA A 37 4.13 -2.09 10.69
N VAL A 38 2.88 -2.56 10.78
CA VAL A 38 1.71 -1.82 10.29
C VAL A 38 1.48 -0.53 11.09
N ASP A 39 1.60 -0.57 12.42
CA ASP A 39 1.48 0.65 13.23
C ASP A 39 2.59 1.66 12.88
N PHE A 40 3.82 1.20 12.66
CA PHE A 40 4.90 2.07 12.20
C PHE A 40 4.61 2.68 10.83
N LEU A 41 4.24 1.86 9.83
CA LEU A 41 3.87 2.33 8.49
C LEU A 41 2.78 3.40 8.55
N SER A 42 1.75 3.21 9.39
CA SER A 42 0.64 4.16 9.53
C SER A 42 1.08 5.58 9.87
N GLY A 43 2.21 5.75 10.56
CA GLY A 43 2.76 7.06 10.91
C GLY A 43 3.83 7.57 9.94
N SER A 44 4.39 6.70 9.10
CA SER A 44 5.66 6.95 8.41
C SER A 44 5.55 7.03 6.89
N VAL A 45 4.45 6.59 6.28
CA VAL A 45 4.31 6.60 4.81
C VAL A 45 3.05 7.31 4.34
N VAL A 46 3.11 7.81 3.09
CA VAL A 46 1.96 8.26 2.32
C VAL A 46 1.81 7.40 1.07
N ILE A 47 0.58 7.11 0.70
CA ILE A 47 0.26 6.26 -0.45
C ILE A 47 0.19 7.12 -1.70
N ASP A 48 0.98 6.75 -2.71
CA ASP A 48 1.02 7.44 -4.00
C ASP A 48 -0.22 7.11 -4.83
N MET A 49 -1.21 8.01 -4.82
CA MET A 49 -2.40 7.89 -5.66
C MET A 49 -2.16 8.47 -7.06
N GLY A 50 -1.07 9.19 -7.30
CA GLY A 50 -0.69 9.68 -8.63
C GLY A 50 -0.28 8.52 -9.52
N GLN A 51 0.64 7.68 -9.01
CA GLN A 51 1.06 6.45 -9.66
C GLN A 51 -0.12 5.50 -9.93
N LEU A 52 -1.03 5.33 -8.97
CA LEU A 52 -2.24 4.52 -9.16
C LEU A 52 -3.16 5.07 -10.25
N LYS A 53 -3.35 6.39 -10.32
CA LYS A 53 -4.17 7.03 -11.36
C LYS A 53 -3.56 6.85 -12.74
N GLU A 54 -2.24 6.93 -12.86
CA GLU A 54 -1.53 6.67 -14.11
C GLU A 54 -1.72 5.22 -14.56
N GLU A 55 -1.57 4.26 -13.65
CA GLU A 55 -1.85 2.84 -13.93
C GLU A 55 -3.31 2.61 -14.35
N LEU A 56 -4.28 3.20 -13.63
CA LEU A 56 -5.69 3.11 -14.01
C LEU A 56 -5.92 3.72 -15.39
N TYR A 57 -5.43 4.93 -15.65
CA TYR A 57 -5.62 5.65 -16.91
C TYR A 57 -5.03 4.89 -18.12
N THR A 58 -3.91 4.19 -17.92
CA THR A 58 -3.25 3.40 -18.98
C THR A 58 -3.79 1.99 -19.10
N SER A 59 -4.63 1.54 -18.16
CA SER A 59 -5.26 0.22 -18.19
C SER A 59 -6.53 0.19 -19.04
N GLU A 60 -6.90 -1.02 -19.46
CA GLU A 60 -8.19 -1.31 -20.10
C GLU A 60 -9.38 -0.98 -19.18
N ASP A 61 -9.13 -0.91 -17.87
CA ASP A 61 -10.13 -0.63 -16.84
C ASP A 61 -10.42 0.87 -16.67
N SER A 62 -9.71 1.77 -17.37
CA SER A 62 -9.80 3.24 -17.22
C SER A 62 -11.20 3.82 -17.39
N HIS A 63 -12.06 3.15 -18.15
CA HIS A 63 -13.45 3.55 -18.41
C HIS A 63 -14.48 2.76 -17.58
N GLU A 64 -14.03 1.72 -16.88
CA GLU A 64 -14.90 0.78 -16.17
C GLU A 64 -14.77 0.89 -14.65
N LEU A 65 -13.58 1.21 -14.14
CA LEU A 65 -13.26 1.20 -12.71
C LEU A 65 -12.85 2.58 -12.22
N GLY A 66 -13.26 2.91 -10.99
CA GLY A 66 -12.64 3.95 -10.19
C GLY A 66 -11.37 3.45 -9.49
N ALA A 67 -10.64 4.38 -8.86
CA ALA A 67 -9.36 4.07 -8.23
C ALA A 67 -9.45 2.97 -7.16
N VAL A 68 -10.53 2.95 -6.36
CA VAL A 68 -10.72 1.93 -5.32
C VAL A 68 -10.98 0.55 -5.94
N GLU A 69 -11.84 0.47 -6.96
CA GLU A 69 -12.12 -0.80 -7.64
C GLU A 69 -10.89 -1.31 -8.38
N PHE A 70 -10.08 -0.40 -8.94
CA PHE A 70 -8.81 -0.74 -9.55
C PHE A 70 -7.81 -1.36 -8.56
N ILE A 71 -7.64 -0.76 -7.37
CA ILE A 71 -6.80 -1.37 -6.32
C ILE A 71 -7.38 -2.72 -5.89
N GLN A 72 -8.70 -2.83 -5.69
CA GLN A 72 -9.31 -4.11 -5.29
C GLN A 72 -9.08 -5.21 -6.31
N LYS A 73 -9.10 -4.88 -7.61
CA LYS A 73 -8.89 -5.83 -8.70
C LYS A 73 -7.41 -6.22 -8.87
N HIS A 74 -6.49 -5.24 -8.83
CA HIS A 74 -5.09 -5.45 -9.19
C HIS A 74 -4.14 -5.58 -7.99
N TYR A 75 -4.51 -5.03 -6.83
CA TYR A 75 -3.73 -5.03 -5.60
C TYR A 75 -4.58 -5.37 -4.36
N PRO A 76 -5.29 -6.52 -4.34
CA PRO A 76 -6.16 -6.88 -3.22
C PRO A 76 -5.43 -6.90 -1.88
N SER A 77 -4.17 -7.35 -1.86
CA SER A 77 -3.32 -7.36 -0.65
C SER A 77 -2.96 -5.95 -0.13
N ALA A 78 -2.86 -4.97 -1.03
CA ALA A 78 -2.68 -3.57 -0.62
C ALA A 78 -3.91 -3.06 0.13
N ILE A 79 -5.13 -3.42 -0.32
CA ILE A 79 -6.36 -3.08 0.41
C ILE A 79 -6.34 -3.69 1.81
N LEU A 80 -5.95 -4.96 1.93
CA LEU A 80 -5.87 -5.63 3.24
C LEU A 80 -4.93 -4.87 4.19
N LEU A 81 -3.76 -4.44 3.72
CA LEU A 81 -2.84 -3.64 4.53
C LEU A 81 -3.42 -2.26 4.87
N ILE A 82 -3.97 -1.55 3.87
CA ILE A 82 -4.57 -0.23 4.06
C ILE A 82 -5.73 -0.28 5.06
N ASP A 83 -6.49 -1.37 5.06
CA ASP A 83 -7.62 -1.53 5.98
C ASP A 83 -7.20 -1.77 7.42
N LEU A 84 -6.00 -2.29 7.65
CA LEU A 84 -5.38 -2.38 8.98
C LEU A 84 -4.88 -1.03 9.48
N ILE A 85 -4.65 -0.06 8.60
CA ILE A 85 -4.28 1.31 8.99
C ILE A 85 -5.54 2.07 9.45
N PRO A 86 -5.53 2.70 10.65
CA PRO A 86 -6.63 3.56 11.10
C PRO A 86 -6.97 4.65 10.09
N LYS A 87 -8.27 4.90 9.84
CA LYS A 87 -8.72 5.82 8.77
C LYS A 87 -8.15 7.22 8.88
N ASP A 88 -7.96 7.72 10.10
CA ASP A 88 -7.38 9.03 10.43
C ASP A 88 -5.85 9.10 10.20
N LYS A 89 -5.19 7.94 10.14
CA LYS A 89 -3.75 7.82 9.83
C LYS A 89 -3.47 7.55 8.35
N ARG A 90 -4.47 7.16 7.54
CA ARG A 90 -4.28 6.92 6.10
C ARG A 90 -3.95 8.25 5.41
N ARG A 91 -2.76 8.33 4.80
CA ARG A 91 -2.31 9.52 4.06
C ARG A 91 -2.13 9.17 2.60
N PHE A 92 -2.63 10.03 1.73
CA PHE A 92 -2.58 9.86 0.28
C PHE A 92 -1.99 11.12 -0.35
N ILE A 93 -1.13 10.95 -1.37
CA ILE A 93 -0.56 12.03 -2.17
C ILE A 93 -0.96 11.87 -3.64
N HIS A 94 -0.96 12.95 -4.41
CA HIS A 94 -1.35 13.01 -5.82
C HIS A 94 -0.21 13.48 -6.69
#